data_AF-A0A2S6BRJ4-F1
#
_entry.id   AF-A0A2S6BRJ4-F1
#
_cell.length_a   1.000
_cell.length_b   1.000
_cell.length_c   1.000
_cell.angle_alpha   90.00
_cell.angle_beta   90.00
_cell.angle_gamma   90.00
#
_symmetry.space_group_name_H-M   'P 1'
#
loop_
_entity.id
_entity.type
_entity.pdbx_description
1 polymer ?
#
loop_
_entity_poly.entity_id
_entity_poly.type
_entity_poly.pdbx_seq_one_letter_code
_entity_poly.pdbx_strand_id
1 'polypeptide(L)'
;MATEGAGQPVLRIAFDFGTSKNAVATHIAVPGQNFSETDVRDVIFKANFTTALQQIALHGDKIISGHELQTMLGRSQIEYEKVISFLKVAFYKNHAESSLAKQAMEKVEPLKEVLIKEHPKWETIRDMPVELFISVPGMWLPPGNRSILEAAHLAGFSKVELVYEPQTTAAFYVHNLAPRAGFWVAHDEILIFDAGGGTSDLVLYELQTDDNTGFQLQLKAVGEPLGELCSSEFINQNFLSWLDAALELEGFDKSTLLAELKCSAAEFAYQANEDFNRHKENFDPYSNKVRIVRIAGNLGCARKDFSVQLSNNMSLVTKW
;
A
#
# COMPACT_ATOMS: atom_id res chain seq x y z
N MET A 1 36.98 -8.33 8.71
CA MET A 1 36.44 -9.65 9.10
C MET A 1 36.26 -9.66 10.60
N ALA A 2 35.04 -9.49 11.09
CA ALA A 2 34.72 -9.66 12.51
C ALA A 2 33.74 -10.83 12.59
N THR A 3 34.17 -11.92 13.23
CA THR A 3 33.29 -13.03 13.61
C THR A 3 32.44 -12.55 14.79
N GLU A 4 31.16 -12.26 14.54
CA GLU A 4 30.19 -12.07 15.62
C GLU A 4 30.02 -13.38 16.38
N GLY A 5 30.14 -13.31 17.71
CA GLY A 5 30.17 -14.45 18.62
C GLY A 5 28.82 -15.16 18.78
N ALA A 6 28.81 -16.13 19.71
CA ALA A 6 27.73 -17.05 20.06
C ALA A 6 26.41 -16.35 20.50
N GLY A 7 25.69 -15.77 19.54
CA GLY A 7 24.32 -15.28 19.73
C GLY A 7 23.27 -16.36 19.43
N GLN A 8 22.03 -16.12 19.85
CA GLN A 8 20.87 -16.86 19.35
C GLN A 8 20.43 -16.30 17.98
N PRO A 9 19.80 -17.11 17.11
CA PRO A 9 19.19 -16.61 15.88
C PRO A 9 18.19 -15.47 16.15
N VAL A 10 18.08 -14.55 15.19
CA VAL A 10 17.19 -13.37 15.26
C VAL A 10 16.23 -13.39 14.08
N LEU A 11 14.93 -13.15 14.34
CA LEU A 11 13.96 -12.91 13.27
C LEU A 11 14.05 -11.47 12.82
N ARG A 12 14.40 -11.25 11.56
CA ARG A 12 14.25 -9.95 10.91
C ARG A 12 12.95 -9.96 10.13
N ILE A 13 12.13 -8.94 10.37
CA ILE A 13 10.89 -8.67 9.64
C ILE A 13 11.10 -7.34 8.93
N ALA A 14 11.02 -7.33 7.61
CA ALA A 14 10.96 -6.11 6.81
C ALA A 14 9.51 -5.86 6.45
N PHE A 15 8.98 -4.69 6.80
CA PHE A 15 7.60 -4.31 6.57
C PHE A 15 7.56 -3.06 5.69
N ASP A 16 7.12 -3.24 4.45
CA ASP A 16 6.68 -2.14 3.60
C ASP A 16 5.23 -1.79 3.94
N PHE A 17 5.09 -0.75 4.77
CA PHE A 17 3.80 -0.16 5.12
C PHE A 17 3.41 0.84 4.02
N GLY A 18 3.02 0.34 2.84
CA GLY A 18 2.68 1.16 1.69
C GLY A 18 1.31 1.84 1.81
N THR A 19 1.05 2.84 0.97
CA THR A 19 -0.19 3.65 1.04
C THR A 19 -1.46 2.86 0.72
N SER A 20 -1.41 1.93 -0.23
CA SER A 20 -2.57 1.12 -0.65
C SER A 20 -2.40 -0.37 -0.33
N LYS A 21 -1.17 -0.86 -0.26
CA LYS A 21 -0.82 -2.25 -0.06
C LYS A 21 0.33 -2.32 0.94
N ASN A 22 0.34 -3.40 1.70
CA ASN A 22 1.33 -3.77 2.69
C ASN A 22 2.08 -5.00 2.17
N ALA A 23 3.40 -5.00 2.26
CA ALA A 23 4.23 -6.16 1.94
C ALA A 23 5.15 -6.49 3.11
N VAL A 24 5.37 -7.77 3.38
CA VAL A 24 6.22 -8.20 4.49
C VAL A 24 7.19 -9.26 3.98
N ALA A 25 8.46 -9.12 4.32
CA ALA A 25 9.49 -10.12 4.08
C ALA A 25 10.16 -10.49 5.40
N THR A 26 10.70 -11.71 5.47
CA THR A 26 11.34 -12.24 6.67
C THR A 26 12.70 -12.83 6.34
N HIS A 27 13.61 -12.77 7.30
CA HIS A 27 14.93 -13.39 7.24
C HIS A 27 15.35 -13.83 8.64
N ILE A 28 15.89 -15.04 8.78
CA ILE A 28 16.43 -15.52 10.05
C ILE A 28 17.93 -15.28 10.03
N ALA A 29 18.41 -14.30 10.79
CA ALA A 29 19.83 -14.04 10.95
C ALA A 29 20.45 -15.05 11.92
N VAL A 30 21.34 -15.89 11.42
CA VAL A 30 22.08 -16.89 12.21
C VAL A 30 23.49 -16.37 12.49
N PRO A 31 23.92 -16.31 13.76
CA PRO A 31 25.26 -15.82 14.10
C PRO A 31 26.38 -16.61 13.40
N GLY A 32 27.31 -15.89 12.79
CA GLY A 32 28.40 -16.47 12.00
C GLY A 32 28.02 -16.87 10.57
N GLN A 33 26.75 -16.78 10.18
CA GLN A 33 26.31 -16.98 8.79
C GLN A 33 26.30 -15.63 8.06
N ASN A 34 26.86 -15.60 6.85
CA ASN A 34 26.73 -14.44 5.98
C ASN A 34 25.30 -14.31 5.47
N PHE A 35 24.80 -13.08 5.36
CA PHE A 35 23.53 -12.81 4.71
C PHE A 35 23.51 -13.36 3.28
N SER A 36 22.40 -14.00 2.91
CA SER A 36 22.11 -14.42 1.54
C SER A 36 20.69 -14.00 1.18
N GLU A 37 20.51 -13.37 0.02
CA GLU A 37 19.17 -12.99 -0.45
C GLU A 37 18.25 -14.20 -0.64
N THR A 38 18.83 -15.38 -0.92
CA THR A 38 18.07 -16.63 -1.03
C THR A 38 17.45 -17.09 0.29
N ASP A 39 17.85 -16.49 1.41
CA ASP A 39 17.32 -16.75 2.75
C ASP A 39 16.20 -15.76 3.13
N VAL A 40 15.94 -14.76 2.28
CA VAL A 40 14.78 -13.87 2.39
C VAL A 40 13.54 -14.58 1.88
N ARG A 41 12.43 -14.42 2.60
CA ARG A 41 11.13 -15.02 2.29
C ARG A 41 10.04 -13.97 2.39
N ASP A 42 9.35 -13.73 1.28
CA ASP A 42 8.11 -12.96 1.29
C ASP A 42 7.05 -13.69 2.12
N VAL A 43 6.33 -12.93 2.93
CA VAL A 43 5.15 -13.42 3.64
C VAL A 43 4.03 -13.59 2.63
N ILE A 44 3.58 -14.82 2.49
CA ILE A 44 2.43 -15.15 1.65
C ILE A 44 1.17 -14.96 2.48
N PHE A 45 0.39 -13.94 2.16
CA PHE A 45 -0.93 -13.68 2.71
C PHE A 45 -1.97 -14.68 2.14
N LYS A 46 -3.17 -14.65 2.70
CA LYS A 46 -4.29 -15.50 2.30
C LYS A 46 -4.51 -15.43 0.78
N ALA A 47 -4.80 -16.57 0.17
CA ALA A 47 -4.98 -16.72 -1.29
C ALA A 47 -3.72 -16.49 -2.14
N ASN A 48 -2.54 -16.76 -1.57
CA ASN A 48 -1.23 -16.72 -2.25
C ASN A 48 -0.81 -15.33 -2.76
N PHE A 49 -1.31 -14.27 -2.13
CA PHE A 49 -0.85 -12.91 -2.41
C PHE A 49 0.38 -12.57 -1.58
N THR A 50 1.36 -11.90 -2.18
CA THR A 50 2.55 -11.37 -1.48
C THR A 50 2.32 -9.99 -0.86
N THR A 51 1.13 -9.42 -1.06
CA THR A 51 0.72 -8.14 -0.49
C THR A 51 -0.68 -8.24 0.11
N ALA A 52 -0.95 -7.43 1.13
CA ALA A 52 -2.28 -7.26 1.70
C ALA A 52 -2.76 -5.81 1.46
N LEU A 53 -4.04 -5.61 1.15
CA LEU A 53 -4.60 -4.27 1.05
C LEU A 53 -4.46 -3.53 2.39
N GLN A 54 -4.02 -2.27 2.33
CA GLN A 54 -3.98 -1.37 3.49
C GLN A 54 -5.39 -0.82 3.75
N GLN A 55 -6.28 -1.72 4.16
CA GLN A 55 -7.66 -1.44 4.48
C GLN A 55 -8.03 -2.08 5.80
N ILE A 56 -8.77 -1.35 6.61
CA ILE A 56 -9.29 -1.81 7.90
C ILE A 56 -10.75 -1.43 8.07
N ALA A 57 -11.48 -2.17 8.90
CA ALA A 57 -12.82 -1.80 9.35
C ALA A 57 -13.06 -2.31 10.77
N LEU A 58 -13.94 -1.64 11.50
CA LEU A 58 -14.40 -2.12 12.79
C LEU A 58 -15.56 -3.11 12.62
N HIS A 59 -15.47 -4.26 13.30
CA HIS A 59 -16.56 -5.21 13.41
C HIS A 59 -16.74 -5.65 14.88
N GLY A 60 -17.68 -5.01 15.58
CA GLY A 60 -17.81 -5.14 17.02
C GLY A 60 -16.60 -4.50 17.72
N ASP A 61 -15.93 -5.27 18.58
CA ASP A 61 -14.74 -4.85 19.34
C ASP A 61 -13.42 -5.23 18.63
N LYS A 62 -13.46 -5.61 17.34
CA LYS A 62 -12.30 -6.09 16.60
C LYS A 62 -12.00 -5.27 15.36
N ILE A 63 -10.71 -5.09 15.09
CA ILE A 63 -10.23 -4.53 13.84
C ILE A 63 -10.03 -5.66 12.82
N ILE A 64 -10.76 -5.59 11.72
CA ILE A 64 -10.65 -6.52 10.60
C ILE A 64 -9.84 -5.85 9.50
N SER A 65 -8.87 -6.54 8.92
CA SER A 65 -7.97 -6.00 7.90
C SER A 65 -7.68 -6.96 6.75
N GLY A 66 -7.11 -6.44 5.66
CA GLY A 66 -6.61 -7.24 4.54
C GLY A 66 -7.66 -8.16 3.90
N HIS A 67 -7.29 -9.40 3.57
CA HIS A 67 -8.18 -10.34 2.87
C HIS A 67 -9.38 -10.81 3.70
N GLU A 68 -9.31 -10.74 5.04
CA GLU A 68 -10.46 -11.05 5.88
C GLU A 68 -11.56 -10.00 5.67
N LEU A 69 -11.18 -8.72 5.67
CA LEU A 69 -12.09 -7.62 5.37
C LEU A 69 -12.73 -7.79 4.00
N GLN A 70 -11.93 -8.10 2.97
CA GLN A 70 -12.44 -8.39 1.62
C GLN A 70 -13.48 -9.51 1.59
N THR A 71 -13.22 -10.60 2.34
CA THR A 71 -14.14 -11.73 2.43
C THR A 71 -15.45 -11.33 3.13
N MET A 72 -15.35 -10.52 4.19
CA MET A 72 -16.51 -10.07 4.97
C MET A 72 -17.37 -9.06 4.19
N LEU A 73 -16.75 -8.16 3.43
CA LEU A 73 -17.45 -7.25 2.51
C LEU A 73 -18.26 -8.03 1.47
N GLY A 74 -17.64 -9.00 0.80
CA GLY A 74 -18.31 -9.84 -0.19
C GLY A 74 -19.42 -10.74 0.37
N ARG A 75 -19.50 -10.90 1.70
CA ARG A 75 -20.57 -11.61 2.41
C ARG A 75 -21.56 -10.67 3.08
N SER A 76 -21.45 -9.36 2.85
CA SER A 76 -22.27 -8.32 3.49
C SER A 76 -22.24 -8.38 5.03
N GLN A 77 -21.13 -8.84 5.61
CA GLN A 77 -20.92 -8.89 7.06
C GLN A 77 -20.37 -7.57 7.62
N ILE A 78 -19.78 -6.75 6.75
CA ILE A 78 -19.30 -5.39 7.03
C ILE A 78 -19.87 -4.48 5.95
N GLU A 79 -20.32 -3.30 6.36
CA GLU A 79 -20.78 -2.24 5.46
C GLU A 79 -19.57 -1.54 4.83
N TYR A 80 -19.65 -1.24 3.52
CA TYR A 80 -18.56 -0.59 2.77
C TYR A 80 -18.21 0.80 3.33
N GLU A 81 -19.17 1.48 3.94
CA GLU A 81 -19.00 2.77 4.61
C GLU A 81 -18.00 2.71 5.75
N LYS A 82 -17.89 1.56 6.42
CA LYS A 82 -17.01 1.34 7.58
C LYS A 82 -15.55 1.05 7.18
N VAL A 83 -15.28 0.87 5.89
CA VAL A 83 -13.93 0.64 5.38
C VAL A 83 -13.12 1.93 5.44
N ILE A 84 -11.91 1.81 5.98
CA ILE A 84 -10.89 2.84 6.00
C ILE A 84 -9.73 2.38 5.14
N SER A 85 -9.29 3.26 4.25
CA SER A 85 -8.20 3.03 3.31
C SER A 85 -7.22 4.20 3.37
N PHE A 86 -6.00 4.01 2.87
CA PHE A 86 -5.03 5.09 2.66
C PHE A 86 -4.61 5.85 3.93
N LEU A 87 -4.57 5.16 5.08
CA LEU A 87 -4.19 5.68 6.38
C LEU A 87 -2.83 6.39 6.35
N LYS A 88 -1.89 5.84 5.57
CA LYS A 88 -0.53 6.38 5.43
C LYS A 88 -0.51 7.84 4.95
N VAL A 89 -1.52 8.27 4.18
CA VAL A 89 -1.62 9.64 3.65
C VAL A 89 -1.69 10.68 4.79
N ALA A 90 -2.26 10.32 5.94
CA ALA A 90 -2.37 11.21 7.09
C ALA A 90 -1.01 11.59 7.72
N PHE A 91 0.06 10.84 7.43
CA PHE A 91 1.40 11.12 7.95
C PHE A 91 2.20 12.12 7.11
N TYR A 92 1.72 12.48 5.91
CA TYR A 92 2.37 13.46 5.05
C TYR A 92 2.02 14.88 5.48
N LYS A 93 3.01 15.66 5.92
CA LYS A 93 2.82 17.00 6.48
C LYS A 93 2.00 17.94 5.59
N ASN A 94 2.26 17.96 4.28
CA ASN A 94 1.57 18.86 3.34
C ASN A 94 0.16 18.36 2.99
N HIS A 95 -0.19 17.16 3.42
CA HIS A 95 -1.39 16.47 2.96
C HIS A 95 -2.26 15.89 4.07
N ALA A 96 -1.89 16.07 5.33
CA ALA A 96 -2.77 15.79 6.48
C ALA A 96 -4.12 16.53 6.37
N GLU A 97 -4.13 17.67 5.66
CA GLU A 97 -5.33 18.47 5.39
C GLU A 97 -6.06 18.10 4.09
N SER A 98 -5.55 17.15 3.31
CA SER A 98 -6.21 16.68 2.09
C SER A 98 -7.57 16.05 2.40
N SER A 99 -8.49 16.08 1.44
CA SER A 99 -9.80 15.43 1.58
C SER A 99 -9.66 13.95 1.90
N LEU A 100 -8.70 13.26 1.26
CA LEU A 100 -8.42 11.84 1.48
C LEU A 100 -7.92 11.58 2.91
N ALA A 101 -6.96 12.39 3.40
CA ALA A 101 -6.49 12.28 4.78
C ALA A 101 -7.61 12.54 5.80
N LYS A 102 -8.42 13.57 5.59
CA LYS A 102 -9.55 13.90 6.47
C LYS A 102 -10.57 12.76 6.54
N GLN A 103 -10.97 12.23 5.40
CA GLN A 103 -11.89 11.09 5.33
C GLN A 103 -11.33 9.83 6.01
N ALA A 104 -10.04 9.55 5.82
CA ALA A 104 -9.38 8.45 6.52
C ALA A 104 -9.40 8.68 8.04
N MET A 105 -8.99 9.88 8.49
CA MET A 105 -8.88 10.21 9.91
C MET A 105 -10.23 10.27 10.65
N GLU A 106 -11.30 10.76 10.01
CA GLU A 106 -12.66 10.75 10.57
C GLU A 106 -13.11 9.33 10.94
N LYS A 107 -12.77 8.34 10.13
CA LYS A 107 -13.11 6.93 10.38
C LYS A 107 -12.16 6.24 11.37
N VAL A 108 -10.94 6.76 11.55
CA VAL A 108 -9.94 6.19 12.47
C VAL A 108 -10.28 6.48 13.93
N GLU A 109 -10.95 7.59 14.23
CA GLU A 109 -11.18 8.00 15.62
C GLU A 109 -11.85 6.91 16.50
N PRO A 110 -12.93 6.22 16.04
CA PRO A 110 -13.53 5.13 16.79
C PRO A 110 -12.63 3.89 16.96
N LEU A 111 -11.60 3.73 16.11
CA LEU A 111 -10.68 2.59 16.19
C LEU A 111 -9.62 2.75 17.27
N LYS A 112 -9.27 3.98 17.66
CA LYS A 112 -8.25 4.25 18.68
C LYS A 112 -8.60 3.59 20.02
N GLU A 113 -9.86 3.65 20.42
CA GLU A 113 -10.37 3.02 21.66
C GLU A 113 -10.27 1.49 21.63
N VAL A 114 -10.47 0.89 20.45
CA VAL A 114 -10.40 -0.57 20.26
C VAL A 114 -8.96 -1.05 20.29
N LEU A 115 -8.04 -0.34 19.62
CA LEU A 115 -6.60 -0.63 19.69
C LEU A 115 -6.09 -0.60 21.14
N ILE A 116 -6.49 0.40 21.93
CA ILE A 116 -6.10 0.52 23.34
C ILE A 116 -6.63 -0.68 24.16
N LYS A 117 -7.82 -1.19 23.83
CA LYS A 117 -8.45 -2.33 24.51
C LYS A 117 -7.87 -3.68 24.10
N GLU A 118 -7.44 -3.86 22.85
CA GLU A 118 -6.95 -5.13 22.31
C GLU A 118 -5.48 -5.43 22.63
N HIS A 119 -4.70 -4.44 23.09
CA HIS A 119 -3.26 -4.60 23.33
C HIS A 119 -2.75 -4.51 24.80
N PRO A 120 -3.33 -5.17 25.83
CA PRO A 120 -2.75 -5.13 27.17
C PRO A 120 -1.45 -5.94 27.33
N LYS A 121 -1.31 -7.13 26.72
CA LYS A 121 -0.12 -8.01 26.83
C LYS A 121 -0.08 -9.06 25.71
N TRP A 122 0.81 -8.88 24.72
CA TRP A 122 1.12 -9.91 23.73
C TRP A 122 2.28 -10.79 24.23
N GLU A 123 1.99 -11.83 25.02
CA GLU A 123 3.02 -12.67 25.68
C GLU A 123 3.52 -13.88 24.85
N THR A 124 3.19 -14.01 23.56
CA THR A 124 3.39 -15.29 22.82
C THR A 124 4.28 -15.25 21.56
N ILE A 125 5.00 -14.17 21.24
CA ILE A 125 6.12 -14.15 20.24
C ILE A 125 7.46 -14.67 20.87
N ARG A 126 7.36 -15.29 22.05
CA ARG A 126 8.18 -14.99 23.23
C ARG A 126 9.69 -15.32 23.19
N ASP A 127 10.16 -16.25 22.36
CA ASP A 127 11.49 -16.83 22.60
C ASP A 127 12.57 -16.52 21.53
N MET A 128 12.23 -15.83 20.43
CA MET A 128 13.22 -15.34 19.45
C MET A 128 13.22 -13.80 19.43
N PRO A 129 14.39 -13.13 19.54
CA PRO A 129 14.47 -11.70 19.33
C PRO A 129 13.94 -11.33 17.94
N VAL A 130 13.08 -10.32 17.87
CA VAL A 130 12.55 -9.79 16.62
C VAL A 130 13.13 -8.40 16.37
N GLU A 131 13.67 -8.20 15.18
CA GLU A 131 14.09 -6.91 14.64
C GLU A 131 13.12 -6.54 13.51
N LEU A 132 12.37 -5.45 13.71
CA LEU A 132 11.42 -4.94 12.73
C LEU A 132 12.06 -3.77 11.97
N PHE A 133 12.13 -3.88 10.66
CA PHE A 133 12.51 -2.81 9.75
C PHE A 133 11.24 -2.32 9.07
N ILE A 134 10.92 -1.02 9.16
CA ILE A 134 9.75 -0.45 8.49
C ILE A 134 10.24 0.54 7.43
N SER A 135 9.88 0.33 6.17
CA SER A 135 10.19 1.30 5.14
C SER A 135 9.25 2.50 5.23
N VAL A 136 9.83 3.69 5.14
CA VAL A 136 9.11 4.97 5.14
C VAL A 136 9.59 5.86 3.99
N PRO A 137 8.74 6.78 3.50
CA PRO A 137 9.13 7.71 2.44
C PRO A 137 10.33 8.56 2.86
N GLY A 138 11.26 8.81 1.94
CA GLY A 138 12.47 9.59 2.21
C GLY A 138 12.21 11.06 2.58
N MET A 139 11.05 11.59 2.18
CA MET A 139 10.63 12.97 2.45
C MET A 139 9.93 13.16 3.82
N TRP A 140 9.69 12.07 4.57
CA TRP A 140 8.97 12.17 5.83
C TRP A 140 9.74 12.95 6.90
N LEU A 141 9.00 13.81 7.62
CA LEU A 141 9.54 14.57 8.73
C LEU A 141 9.48 13.79 10.04
N PRO A 142 10.23 14.22 11.08
CA PRO A 142 10.28 13.54 12.37
C PRO A 142 8.92 13.18 13.00
N PRO A 143 7.82 13.96 12.86
CA PRO A 143 6.52 13.55 13.37
C PRO A 143 5.97 12.24 12.75
N GLY A 144 6.05 12.07 11.43
CA GLY A 144 5.57 10.85 10.76
C GLY A 144 6.37 9.62 11.18
N ASN A 145 7.69 9.78 11.24
CA ASN A 145 8.61 8.75 11.74
C ASN A 145 8.29 8.35 13.18
N ARG A 146 8.03 9.33 14.06
CA ARG A 146 7.64 9.06 15.45
C ARG A 146 6.31 8.31 15.53
N SER A 147 5.31 8.68 14.74
CA SER A 147 4.00 8.01 14.75
C SER A 147 4.10 6.53 14.36
N ILE A 148 4.88 6.20 13.33
CA ILE A 148 5.07 4.79 12.93
C ILE A 148 5.91 4.01 13.95
N LEU A 149 6.94 4.63 14.53
CA LEU A 149 7.71 4.01 15.62
C LEU A 149 6.83 3.73 16.84
N GLU A 150 5.98 4.68 17.24
CA GLU A 150 5.04 4.50 18.34
C GLU A 150 4.02 3.40 18.04
N ALA A 151 3.46 3.38 16.82
CA ALA A 151 2.56 2.31 16.40
C ALA A 151 3.22 0.92 16.45
N ALA A 152 4.48 0.81 16.02
CA ALA A 152 5.24 -0.43 16.09
C ALA A 152 5.52 -0.87 17.54
N HIS A 153 5.83 0.08 18.42
CA HIS A 153 6.00 -0.19 19.85
C HIS A 153 4.69 -0.64 20.51
N LEU A 154 3.57 0.02 20.19
CA LEU A 154 2.23 -0.37 20.67
C LEU A 154 1.83 -1.77 20.16
N ALA A 155 2.27 -2.14 18.96
CA ALA A 155 2.11 -3.49 18.41
C ALA A 155 3.04 -4.54 19.05
N GLY A 156 3.89 -4.15 20.00
CA GLY A 156 4.73 -5.05 20.80
C GLY A 156 6.16 -5.26 20.26
N PHE A 157 6.58 -4.53 19.22
CA PHE A 157 7.95 -4.60 18.71
C PHE A 157 8.87 -3.71 19.56
N SER A 158 9.98 -4.26 20.05
CA SER A 158 10.93 -3.53 20.91
C SER A 158 12.19 -3.04 20.18
N LYS A 159 12.55 -3.70 19.08
CA LYS A 159 13.62 -3.27 18.17
C LYS A 159 13.02 -2.91 16.84
N VAL A 160 12.85 -1.61 16.60
CA VAL A 160 12.28 -1.07 15.37
C VAL A 160 13.29 -0.12 14.74
N GLU A 161 13.59 -0.34 13.47
CA GLU A 161 14.42 0.55 12.66
C GLU A 161 13.58 1.06 11.48
N LEU A 162 13.56 2.37 11.27
CA LEU A 162 13.00 2.94 10.05
C LEU A 162 14.08 2.97 8.98
N VAL A 163 13.73 2.50 7.79
CA VAL A 163 14.58 2.59 6.60
C VAL A 163 13.87 3.40 5.54
N TYR A 164 14.59 4.14 4.70
CA TYR A 164 13.93 4.91 3.65
C TYR A 164 13.63 4.02 2.44
N GLU A 165 12.39 4.05 1.97
CA GLU A 165 11.92 3.39 0.72
C GLU A 165 12.86 3.60 -0.48
N PRO A 166 13.31 4.84 -0.77
CA PRO A 166 14.25 5.02 -1.87
C PRO A 166 15.62 4.40 -1.58
N GLN A 167 16.10 4.38 -0.33
CA GLN A 167 17.38 3.73 0.00
C GLN A 167 17.29 2.21 -0.09
N THR A 168 16.19 1.61 0.34
CA THR A 168 15.97 0.17 0.19
C THR A 168 15.88 -0.22 -1.28
N THR A 169 15.26 0.62 -2.11
CA THR A 169 15.20 0.46 -3.56
C THR A 169 16.61 0.55 -4.16
N ALA A 170 17.38 1.59 -3.82
CA ALA A 170 18.76 1.73 -4.29
C ALA A 170 19.62 0.53 -3.90
N ALA A 171 19.56 0.10 -2.63
CA ALA A 171 20.32 -1.05 -2.14
C ALA A 171 19.95 -2.33 -2.91
N PHE A 172 18.66 -2.57 -3.16
CA PHE A 172 18.20 -3.72 -3.94
C PHE A 172 18.69 -3.66 -5.39
N TYR A 173 18.49 -2.53 -6.08
CA TYR A 173 18.88 -2.36 -7.49
C TYR A 173 20.39 -2.45 -7.67
N VAL A 174 21.17 -1.77 -6.83
CA VAL A 174 22.64 -1.83 -6.88
C VAL A 174 23.11 -3.25 -6.55
N HIS A 175 22.56 -3.91 -5.54
CA HIS A 175 23.00 -5.27 -5.22
C HIS A 175 22.69 -6.28 -6.34
N ASN A 176 21.50 -6.20 -6.95
CA ASN A 176 21.00 -7.21 -7.89
C ASN A 176 21.35 -6.94 -9.35
N LEU A 177 21.40 -5.67 -9.76
CA LEU A 177 21.50 -5.26 -11.16
C LEU A 177 22.86 -4.65 -11.50
N ALA A 178 23.58 -4.06 -10.54
CA ALA A 178 24.95 -3.57 -10.76
C ALA A 178 25.89 -4.65 -11.32
N PRO A 179 25.92 -5.89 -10.79
CA PRO A 179 26.87 -6.89 -11.27
C PRO A 179 26.64 -7.28 -12.74
N ARG A 180 25.47 -6.95 -13.30
CA ARG A 180 25.07 -7.23 -14.68
C ARG A 180 25.23 -6.03 -15.62
N ALA A 181 25.26 -4.81 -15.09
CA ALA A 181 25.28 -3.57 -15.86
C ALA A 181 26.68 -2.95 -16.04
N GLY A 182 27.66 -3.33 -15.20
CA GLY A 182 29.03 -2.81 -15.26
C GLY A 182 29.57 -2.41 -13.89
N PHE A 183 30.63 -1.60 -13.87
CA PHE A 183 31.18 -0.99 -12.65
C PHE A 183 30.58 0.40 -12.48
N TRP A 184 30.02 0.69 -11.30
CA TRP A 184 29.61 2.04 -10.94
C TRP A 184 30.82 2.85 -10.47
N VAL A 185 30.89 4.11 -10.90
CA VAL A 185 31.95 5.03 -10.49
C VAL A 185 31.41 6.13 -9.61
N ALA A 186 32.27 6.72 -8.79
CA ALA A 186 31.96 7.91 -8.03
C ALA A 186 31.43 9.00 -8.98
N HIS A 187 30.43 9.73 -8.49
CA HIS A 187 29.66 10.75 -9.21
C HIS A 187 28.67 10.23 -10.25
N ASP A 188 28.51 8.91 -10.42
CA ASP A 188 27.32 8.38 -11.09
C ASP A 188 26.06 8.76 -10.31
N GLU A 189 24.96 8.96 -11.03
CA GLU A 189 23.68 9.35 -10.46
C GLU A 189 22.62 8.27 -10.64
N ILE A 190 21.87 8.00 -9.58
CA ILE A 190 20.71 7.09 -9.58
C ILE A 190 19.48 7.93 -9.25
N LEU A 191 18.58 8.06 -10.23
CA LEU A 191 17.24 8.61 -10.02
C LEU A 191 16.30 7.50 -9.57
N ILE A 192 15.71 7.65 -8.39
CA ILE A 192 14.67 6.77 -7.88
C ILE A 192 13.34 7.50 -7.99
N PHE A 193 12.44 6.92 -8.76
CA PHE A 193 11.07 7.37 -8.92
C PHE A 193 10.13 6.27 -8.45
N ASP A 194 9.61 6.42 -7.23
CA ASP A 194 8.64 5.50 -6.63
C ASP A 194 7.23 6.03 -6.85
N ALA A 195 6.51 5.48 -7.83
CA ALA A 195 5.12 5.81 -8.11
C ALA A 195 4.18 4.76 -7.50
N GLY A 196 3.88 4.93 -6.21
CA GLY A 196 3.18 3.94 -5.40
C GLY A 196 1.65 3.99 -5.46
N GLY A 197 1.00 3.62 -4.36
CA GLY A 197 -0.47 3.58 -4.28
C GLY A 197 -1.13 4.95 -4.23
N GLY A 198 -0.61 5.85 -3.40
CA GLY A 198 -1.18 7.19 -3.19
C GLY A 198 -0.17 8.32 -3.31
N THR A 199 1.13 8.01 -3.24
CA THR A 199 2.21 9.00 -3.34
C THR A 199 3.14 8.63 -4.49
N SER A 200 3.73 9.66 -5.08
CA SER A 200 4.85 9.51 -6.00
C SER A 200 6.03 10.25 -5.40
N ASP A 201 7.12 9.53 -5.14
CA ASP A 201 8.31 10.02 -4.45
C ASP A 201 9.51 9.98 -5.41
N LEU A 202 10.30 11.06 -5.44
CA LEU A 202 11.44 11.23 -6.35
C LEU A 202 12.66 11.67 -5.55
N VAL A 203 13.77 10.95 -5.72
CA VAL A 203 15.06 11.35 -5.16
C VAL A 203 16.19 11.00 -6.12
N LEU A 204 17.15 11.91 -6.23
CA LEU A 204 18.40 11.70 -6.95
C LEU A 204 19.49 11.38 -5.94
N TYR A 205 20.21 10.27 -6.14
CA TYR A 205 21.39 9.93 -5.37
C TYR A 205 22.64 9.99 -6.24
N GLU A 206 23.70 10.60 -5.73
CA GLU A 206 25.04 10.55 -6.30
C GLU A 206 25.88 9.52 -5.54
N LEU A 207 26.57 8.67 -6.27
CA LEU A 207 27.53 7.72 -5.72
C LEU A 207 28.77 8.44 -5.23
N GLN A 208 29.19 8.14 -4.00
CA GLN A 208 30.35 8.80 -3.40
C GLN A 208 31.65 8.01 -3.60
N THR A 209 31.57 6.75 -4.03
CA THR A 209 32.71 5.85 -4.19
C THR A 209 32.52 4.96 -5.41
N ASP A 210 33.64 4.65 -6.05
CA ASP A 210 33.79 3.60 -7.07
C ASP A 210 33.50 2.23 -6.42
N ASP A 211 32.27 1.71 -6.54
CA ASP A 211 31.92 0.42 -5.94
C ASP A 211 30.61 -0.19 -6.49
N ASN A 212 30.57 -1.52 -6.48
CA ASN A 212 29.39 -2.34 -6.78
C ASN A 212 28.88 -3.10 -5.54
N THR A 213 29.33 -2.77 -4.32
CA THR A 213 29.03 -3.50 -3.07
C THR A 213 27.61 -3.29 -2.52
N GLY A 214 26.59 -3.16 -3.38
CA GLY A 214 25.18 -3.15 -3.00
C GLY A 214 24.88 -2.18 -1.86
N PHE A 215 24.53 -2.71 -0.69
CA PHE A 215 24.17 -1.95 0.51
C PHE A 215 25.32 -1.16 1.16
N GLN A 216 26.59 -1.45 0.82
CA GLN A 216 27.74 -0.68 1.34
C GLN A 216 28.05 0.55 0.47
N LEU A 217 27.40 0.68 -0.68
CA LEU A 217 27.55 1.81 -1.56
C LEU A 217 27.13 3.10 -0.86
N GLN A 218 28.03 4.07 -0.82
CA GLN A 218 27.75 5.36 -0.21
C GLN A 218 26.97 6.24 -1.19
N LEU A 219 25.75 6.60 -0.80
CA LEU A 219 24.85 7.44 -1.57
C LEU A 219 24.67 8.78 -0.88
N LYS A 220 24.74 9.86 -1.66
CA LYS A 220 24.44 11.22 -1.22
C LYS A 220 23.23 11.74 -1.97
N ALA A 221 22.21 12.22 -1.26
CA ALA A 221 21.07 12.85 -1.90
C ALA A 221 21.53 14.15 -2.61
N VAL A 222 21.12 14.30 -3.87
CA VAL A 222 21.33 15.49 -4.68
C VAL A 222 20.03 16.28 -4.74
N GLY A 223 20.04 17.49 -4.21
CA GLY A 223 18.84 18.31 -4.07
C GLY A 223 17.91 17.81 -2.96
N GLU A 224 16.70 18.38 -2.93
CA GLU A 224 15.66 18.01 -1.98
C GLU A 224 14.84 16.85 -2.56
N PRO A 225 14.61 15.75 -1.81
CA PRO A 225 13.65 14.73 -2.18
C PRO A 225 12.26 15.36 -2.39
N LEU A 226 11.60 14.96 -3.47
CA LEU A 226 10.25 15.42 -3.79
C LEU A 226 9.26 14.29 -3.55
N GLY A 227 8.04 14.62 -3.16
CA GLY A 227 6.94 13.68 -3.26
C GLY A 227 5.60 14.36 -3.09
N GLU A 228 4.61 13.79 -3.74
CA GLU A 228 3.28 14.40 -3.88
C GLU A 228 2.19 13.33 -3.87
N LEU A 229 0.97 13.77 -3.52
CA LEU A 229 -0.24 12.98 -3.66
C LEU A 229 -0.73 12.96 -5.11
N CYS A 230 -0.05 12.20 -5.96
CA CYS A 230 -0.32 12.20 -7.40
C CYS A 230 -0.20 10.82 -8.07
N SER A 231 -0.42 9.75 -7.29
CA SER A 231 -0.18 8.39 -7.78
C SER A 231 -1.46 7.61 -8.10
N SER A 232 -1.33 6.29 -8.14
CA SER A 232 -2.34 5.32 -8.63
C SER A 232 -3.78 5.58 -8.15
N GLU A 233 -3.97 5.99 -6.89
CA GLU A 233 -5.28 6.31 -6.33
C GLU A 233 -5.92 7.57 -6.94
N PHE A 234 -5.15 8.58 -7.33
CA PHE A 234 -5.69 9.79 -7.95
C PHE A 234 -6.25 9.51 -9.35
N ILE A 235 -5.69 8.52 -10.04
CA ILE A 235 -6.27 8.00 -11.29
C ILE A 235 -7.65 7.39 -11.01
N ASN A 236 -7.80 6.67 -9.90
CA ASN A 236 -9.06 6.07 -9.50
C ASN A 236 -10.10 7.11 -9.08
N GLN A 237 -9.71 8.13 -8.32
CA GLN A 237 -10.60 9.23 -7.95
C GLN A 237 -11.08 10.02 -9.16
N ASN A 238 -10.20 10.25 -10.13
CA ASN A 238 -10.56 10.85 -11.41
C ASN A 238 -11.57 9.98 -12.17
N PHE A 239 -11.37 8.66 -12.18
CA PHE A 239 -12.32 7.72 -12.76
C PHE A 239 -13.69 7.76 -12.07
N LEU A 240 -13.74 7.75 -10.72
CA LEU A 240 -15.00 7.80 -9.97
C LEU A 240 -15.73 9.13 -10.17
N SER A 241 -14.99 10.25 -10.18
CA SER A 241 -15.56 11.57 -10.46
C SER A 241 -16.10 11.67 -11.88
N TRP A 242 -15.36 11.10 -12.85
CA TRP A 242 -15.83 10.98 -14.22
C TRP A 242 -17.07 10.10 -14.33
N LEU A 243 -17.11 8.96 -13.62
CA LEU A 243 -18.26 8.06 -13.63
C LEU A 243 -19.53 8.76 -13.15
N ASP A 244 -19.43 9.53 -12.07
CA ASP A 244 -20.56 10.31 -11.55
C ASP A 244 -21.04 11.36 -12.55
N ALA A 245 -20.13 12.15 -13.14
CA ALA A 245 -20.49 13.11 -14.18
C ALA A 245 -21.08 12.45 -15.43
N ALA A 246 -20.56 11.29 -15.83
CA ALA A 246 -21.04 10.54 -16.99
C ALA A 246 -22.46 10.01 -16.76
N LEU A 247 -22.76 9.49 -15.56
CA LEU A 247 -24.11 9.04 -15.19
C LEU A 247 -25.12 10.18 -15.34
N GLU A 248 -24.79 11.37 -14.83
CA GLU A 248 -25.65 12.55 -14.93
C GLU A 248 -25.87 12.98 -16.39
N LEU A 249 -24.81 13.01 -17.21
CA LEU A 249 -24.88 13.39 -18.62
C LEU A 249 -25.75 12.43 -19.46
N GLU A 250 -25.70 11.13 -19.18
CA GLU A 250 -26.53 10.12 -19.83
C GLU A 250 -27.94 10.02 -19.23
N GLY A 251 -28.28 10.88 -18.27
CA GLY A 251 -29.62 10.96 -17.67
C GLY A 251 -29.92 9.85 -16.65
N PHE A 252 -28.90 9.16 -16.13
CA PHE A 252 -29.07 8.24 -15.03
C PHE A 252 -29.21 9.00 -13.71
N ASP A 253 -30.36 8.87 -13.06
CA ASP A 253 -30.48 9.25 -11.65
C ASP A 253 -29.75 8.21 -10.79
N LYS A 254 -28.64 8.62 -10.15
CA LYS A 254 -27.81 7.74 -9.31
C LYS A 254 -28.63 7.15 -8.16
N SER A 255 -29.60 7.88 -7.60
CA SER A 255 -30.41 7.38 -6.49
C SER A 255 -31.31 6.21 -6.93
N THR A 256 -31.95 6.33 -8.09
CA THR A 256 -32.72 5.26 -8.73
C THR A 256 -31.84 4.07 -9.08
N LEU A 257 -30.65 4.31 -9.65
CA LEU A 257 -29.72 3.23 -10.01
C LEU A 257 -29.27 2.42 -8.78
N LEU A 258 -28.92 3.09 -7.68
CA LEU A 258 -28.57 2.44 -6.42
C LEU A 258 -29.74 1.62 -5.86
N ALA A 259 -30.97 2.14 -5.93
CA ALA A 259 -32.17 1.43 -5.51
C ALA A 259 -32.45 0.18 -6.38
N GLU A 260 -32.27 0.27 -7.70
CA GLU A 260 -32.42 -0.85 -8.62
C GLU A 260 -31.39 -1.96 -8.38
N LEU A 261 -30.13 -1.57 -8.14
CA LEU A 261 -29.03 -2.47 -7.79
C LEU A 261 -29.12 -2.97 -6.34
N LYS A 262 -29.94 -2.33 -5.49
CA LYS A 262 -30.03 -2.56 -4.05
C LYS A 262 -28.67 -2.47 -3.33
N CYS A 263 -27.81 -1.56 -3.75
CA CYS A 263 -26.50 -1.32 -3.15
C CYS A 263 -26.38 0.10 -2.61
N SER A 264 -25.48 0.30 -1.64
CA SER A 264 -25.21 1.64 -1.13
C SER A 264 -24.31 2.44 -2.08
N ALA A 265 -24.23 3.76 -1.90
CA ALA A 265 -23.32 4.59 -2.68
C ALA A 265 -21.84 4.19 -2.46
N ALA A 266 -21.47 3.79 -1.24
CA ALA A 266 -20.13 3.33 -0.94
C ALA A 266 -19.83 1.97 -1.58
N GLU A 267 -20.80 1.04 -1.55
CA GLU A 267 -20.69 -0.25 -2.24
C GLU A 267 -20.53 -0.06 -3.75
N PHE A 268 -21.34 0.82 -4.36
CA PHE A 268 -21.25 1.15 -5.78
C PHE A 268 -19.87 1.69 -6.15
N ALA A 269 -19.39 2.70 -5.41
CA ALA A 269 -18.07 3.29 -5.64
C ALA A 269 -16.95 2.27 -5.44
N TYR A 270 -17.06 1.43 -4.40
CA TYR A 270 -16.10 0.37 -4.12
C TYR A 270 -16.01 -0.65 -5.26
N GLN A 271 -17.15 -1.18 -5.72
CA GLN A 271 -17.17 -2.15 -6.81
C GLN A 271 -16.63 -1.55 -8.12
N ALA A 272 -17.02 -0.30 -8.45
CA ALA A 272 -16.52 0.41 -9.60
C ALA A 272 -14.99 0.62 -9.53
N ASN A 273 -14.49 1.02 -8.35
CA ASN A 273 -13.07 1.23 -8.10
C ASN A 273 -12.26 -0.05 -8.25
N GLU A 274 -12.70 -1.14 -7.61
CA GLU A 274 -11.97 -2.42 -7.65
C GLU A 274 -11.91 -2.97 -9.08
N ASP A 275 -13.02 -2.91 -9.82
CA ASP A 275 -13.01 -3.42 -11.19
C ASP A 275 -12.23 -2.52 -12.15
N PHE A 276 -12.31 -1.20 -11.98
CA PHE A 276 -11.42 -0.26 -12.68
C PHE A 276 -9.94 -0.52 -12.37
N ASN A 277 -9.61 -0.80 -11.10
CA ASN A 277 -8.24 -1.07 -10.69
C ASN A 277 -7.69 -2.34 -11.36
N ARG A 278 -8.49 -3.39 -11.52
CA ARG A 278 -8.10 -4.61 -12.29
C ARG A 278 -7.75 -4.29 -13.74
N HIS A 279 -8.52 -3.40 -14.37
CA HIS A 279 -8.27 -2.95 -15.75
C HIS A 279 -7.02 -2.08 -15.85
N LYS A 280 -6.79 -1.21 -14.86
CA LYS A 280 -5.61 -0.35 -14.76
C LYS A 280 -4.32 -1.16 -14.55
N GLU A 281 -4.34 -2.16 -13.68
CA GLU A 281 -3.17 -3.03 -13.42
C GLU A 281 -2.75 -3.85 -14.65
N ASN A 282 -3.69 -4.16 -15.54
CA ASN A 282 -3.45 -4.88 -16.79
C ASN A 282 -3.59 -3.98 -18.03
N PHE A 283 -3.38 -2.67 -17.85
CA PHE A 283 -3.54 -1.71 -18.92
C PHE A 283 -2.46 -1.92 -19.99
N ASP A 284 -2.92 -2.01 -21.23
CA ASP A 284 -2.10 -2.08 -22.43
C ASP A 284 -2.61 -1.00 -23.40
N PRO A 285 -1.80 0.04 -23.69
CA PRO A 285 -2.19 1.13 -24.58
C PRO A 285 -2.35 0.70 -26.04
N TYR A 286 -1.79 -0.45 -26.43
CA TYR A 286 -1.89 -0.99 -27.78
C TYR A 286 -3.03 -2.00 -27.94
N SER A 287 -3.70 -2.34 -26.84
CA SER A 287 -4.82 -3.28 -26.86
C SER A 287 -6.09 -2.61 -27.36
N ASN A 288 -6.72 -3.20 -28.38
CA ASN A 288 -8.07 -2.85 -28.81
C ASN A 288 -9.17 -3.52 -27.96
N LYS A 289 -8.80 -4.16 -26.84
CA LYS A 289 -9.78 -4.83 -25.97
C LYS A 289 -10.67 -3.79 -25.31
N VAL A 290 -11.97 -3.96 -25.51
CA VAL A 290 -13.00 -3.27 -24.72
C VAL A 290 -12.86 -3.67 -23.27
N ARG A 291 -12.65 -2.70 -22.38
CA ARG A 291 -12.63 -2.91 -20.94
C ARG A 291 -13.98 -2.53 -20.36
N ILE A 292 -14.52 -3.38 -19.50
CA ILE A 292 -15.85 -3.18 -18.91
C ILE A 292 -15.69 -3.14 -17.39
N VAL A 293 -16.01 -2.01 -16.78
CA VAL A 293 -16.17 -1.88 -15.33
C VAL A 293 -17.60 -2.30 -14.98
N ARG A 294 -17.76 -3.30 -14.14
CA ARG A 294 -19.04 -3.89 -13.75
C ARG A 294 -19.31 -3.68 -12.27
N ILE A 295 -20.47 -3.12 -11.96
CA ILE A 295 -21.04 -3.02 -10.62
C ILE A 295 -22.20 -4.01 -10.53
N ALA A 296 -22.10 -5.00 -9.65
CA ALA A 296 -23.11 -6.02 -9.46
C ALA A 296 -24.23 -5.54 -8.52
N GLY A 297 -25.47 -5.89 -8.86
CA GLY A 297 -26.61 -5.69 -7.98
C GLY A 297 -26.74 -6.82 -6.94
N ASN A 298 -27.27 -6.48 -5.76
CA ASN A 298 -27.48 -7.39 -4.66
C ASN A 298 -28.59 -8.43 -4.94
N LEU A 299 -28.67 -9.50 -4.16
CA LEU A 299 -29.67 -10.56 -4.35
C LEU A 299 -31.11 -9.99 -4.39
N GLY A 300 -31.83 -10.34 -5.46
CA GLY A 300 -33.20 -9.86 -5.69
C GLY A 300 -33.31 -8.40 -6.15
N CYS A 301 -32.22 -7.77 -6.59
CA CYS A 301 -32.21 -6.49 -7.30
C CYS A 301 -33.07 -6.52 -8.57
N ALA A 302 -33.60 -5.36 -8.96
CA ALA A 302 -34.28 -5.20 -10.24
C ALA A 302 -33.29 -5.21 -11.40
N ARG A 303 -32.09 -4.66 -11.16
CA ARG A 303 -30.97 -4.63 -12.12
C ARG A 303 -29.84 -5.54 -11.64
N LYS A 304 -29.47 -6.55 -12.44
CA LYS A 304 -28.43 -7.54 -12.08
C LYS A 304 -27.02 -6.96 -12.04
N ASP A 305 -26.71 -6.06 -12.96
CA ASP A 305 -25.47 -5.29 -12.94
C ASP A 305 -25.61 -3.98 -13.72
N PHE A 306 -24.65 -3.10 -13.49
CA PHE A 306 -24.40 -1.89 -14.26
C PHE A 306 -22.98 -1.95 -14.82
N SER A 307 -22.80 -1.59 -16.08
CA SER A 307 -21.52 -1.74 -16.77
C SER A 307 -21.10 -0.45 -17.46
N VAL A 308 -19.80 -0.17 -17.45
CA VAL A 308 -19.18 1.03 -18.05
C VAL A 308 -18.08 0.58 -18.99
N GLN A 309 -18.12 1.04 -20.23
CA GLN A 309 -17.12 0.69 -21.23
C GLN A 309 -16.00 1.74 -21.26
N LEU A 310 -14.78 1.31 -20.94
CA LEU A 310 -13.59 2.13 -21.09
C LEU A 310 -13.05 1.92 -22.52
N SER A 311 -13.24 2.91 -23.38
CA SER A 311 -12.58 3.02 -24.69
C SER A 311 -11.86 4.37 -24.77
N ASN A 312 -11.09 4.63 -25.83
CA ASN A 312 -10.46 5.95 -26.04
C ASN A 312 -11.49 7.10 -26.01
N ASN A 313 -12.74 6.80 -26.37
CA ASN A 313 -13.90 7.63 -26.08
C ASN A 313 -14.71 6.89 -25.00
N MET A 314 -14.43 7.13 -23.72
CA MET A 314 -15.12 6.44 -22.62
C MET A 314 -16.63 6.62 -22.77
N SER A 315 -17.40 5.52 -22.73
CA SER A 315 -18.85 5.57 -22.93
C SER A 315 -19.57 4.65 -21.95
N LEU A 316 -20.75 5.08 -21.51
CA LEU A 316 -21.61 4.24 -20.67
C LEU A 316 -22.36 3.27 -21.58
N VAL A 317 -22.21 1.97 -21.31
CA VAL A 317 -22.88 0.91 -22.05
C VAL A 317 -23.62 0.05 -21.07
N THR A 318 -24.92 0.29 -20.92
CA THR A 318 -25.80 -0.62 -20.19
C THR A 318 -26.04 -1.86 -21.03
N LYS A 319 -25.50 -3.00 -20.62
CA LYS A 319 -25.93 -4.30 -21.13
C LYS A 319 -26.99 -4.86 -20.20
N TRP A 320 -28.08 -5.35 -20.79
CA TRP A 320 -29.24 -5.95 -20.13
C TRP A 320 -29.10 -7.47 -20.10
#